data_AF-A0A849S1J6-F1
#
_entry.id   AF-A0A849S1J6-F1
#
_cell.length_a   1.000
_cell.length_b   1.000
_cell.length_c   1.000
_cell.angle_alpha   90.00
_cell.angle_beta   90.00
_cell.angle_gamma   90.00
#
_symmetry.space_group_name_H-M   'P 1'
#
loop_
_entity.id
_entity.type
_entity.pdbx_description
1 polymer ?
#
loop_
_entity_poly.entity_id
_entity_poly.type
_entity_poly.pdbx_seq_one_letter_code
_entity_poly.pdbx_strand_id
1 'polypeptide(L)'
;MADFIPGQRWISNTESELGLGLILEVSFKRVTVLFLASDERRMYASDNAPLTRVSFTAGDIIESIDEEKLTVTRLIEEGGLITYVCRNKSGQEVLLEEIELNHHIQFNKPQDRLFTGQIDPSPWFLLRYQTWLRLQQLQQSPVKGLLGGRTSLIPHQLYIAHESANRSAPRIMLADEVGLG
;
A
#
# COMPACT_ATOMS: atom_id res chain seq x y z
N MET A 1 -27.34 5.18 6.56
CA MET A 1 -26.37 4.79 7.61
C MET A 1 -25.84 3.44 7.21
N ALA A 2 -24.53 3.22 7.29
CA ALA A 2 -24.01 1.88 7.07
C ALA A 2 -24.42 1.03 8.27
N ASP A 3 -25.28 0.03 8.03
CA ASP A 3 -25.63 -0.94 9.06
C ASP A 3 -24.44 -1.89 9.21
N PHE A 4 -23.62 -1.63 10.23
CA PHE A 4 -22.55 -2.52 10.61
C PHE A 4 -23.18 -3.81 11.14
N ILE A 5 -22.75 -4.95 10.60
CA ILE A 5 -23.22 -6.26 11.04
C ILE A 5 -22.00 -7.07 11.49
N PRO A 6 -22.04 -7.70 12.68
CA PRO A 6 -20.99 -8.60 13.12
C PRO A 6 -20.71 -9.67 12.06
N GLY A 7 -19.43 -9.89 11.74
CA GLY A 7 -19.00 -10.78 10.66
C GLY A 7 -18.57 -10.08 9.37
N GLN A 8 -18.97 -8.82 9.15
CA GLN A 8 -18.55 -8.06 7.97
C GLN A 8 -17.06 -7.67 8.01
N ARG A 9 -16.46 -7.48 6.84
CA ARG A 9 -15.07 -7.05 6.65
C ARG A 9 -14.98 -5.59 6.21
N TRP A 10 -14.16 -4.83 6.92
CA TRP A 10 -14.04 -3.39 6.76
C TRP A 10 -12.58 -2.96 6.85
N ILE A 11 -12.21 -1.89 6.15
CA ILE A 11 -10.89 -1.26 6.27
C ILE A 11 -11.00 0.10 6.91
N SER A 12 -9.97 0.50 7.66
CA SER A 12 -9.80 1.87 8.14
C SER A 12 -9.19 2.74 7.06
N ASN A 13 -9.86 3.82 6.68
CA ASN A 13 -9.38 4.76 5.67
C ASN A 13 -8.20 5.61 6.19
N THR A 14 -8.10 5.78 7.51
CA THR A 14 -7.04 6.56 8.15
C THR A 14 -5.83 5.72 8.54
N GLU A 15 -6.03 4.42 8.75
CA GLU A 15 -5.03 3.48 9.28
C GLU A 15 -4.98 2.22 8.39
N SER A 16 -4.65 2.41 7.10
CA SER A 16 -4.61 1.32 6.11
C SER A 16 -3.61 0.21 6.45
N GLU A 17 -2.61 0.51 7.26
CA GLU A 17 -1.58 -0.40 7.75
C GLU A 17 -2.13 -1.49 8.69
N LEU A 18 -3.31 -1.30 9.27
CA LEU A 18 -3.98 -2.30 10.12
C LEU A 18 -4.56 -3.45 9.30
N GLY A 19 -4.71 -3.29 7.98
CA GLY A 19 -5.23 -4.31 7.08
C GLY A 19 -6.75 -4.49 7.18
N LEU A 20 -7.22 -5.71 6.88
CA LEU A 20 -8.64 -6.00 6.81
C LEU A 20 -9.21 -6.31 8.21
N GLY A 21 -10.11 -5.44 8.67
CA GLY A 21 -10.81 -5.56 9.94
C GLY A 21 -12.07 -6.43 9.86
N LEU A 22 -12.44 -7.04 10.97
CA LEU A 22 -13.67 -7.82 11.18
C LEU A 22 -14.56 -7.08 12.19
N ILE A 23 -15.83 -6.86 11.86
CA ILE A 23 -16.79 -6.32 12.83
C ILE A 23 -17.08 -7.40 13.88
N LEU A 24 -16.71 -7.14 15.13
CA LEU A 24 -17.01 -8.05 16.25
C LEU A 24 -18.36 -7.76 16.88
N GLU A 25 -18.62 -6.48 17.13
CA GLU A 25 -19.78 -6.05 17.91
C GLU A 25 -20.19 -4.65 17.50
N VAL A 26 -21.51 -4.44 17.48
CA VAL A 26 -22.12 -3.14 17.26
C VAL A 26 -22.99 -2.84 18.48
N SER A 27 -22.65 -1.74 19.17
CA SER A 27 -23.38 -1.24 20.33
C SER A 27 -23.87 0.17 20.05
N PHE A 28 -24.61 0.79 20.99
CA PHE A 28 -25.24 2.09 20.75
C PHE A 28 -24.20 3.16 20.32
N LYS A 29 -24.26 3.52 19.03
CA LYS A 29 -23.35 4.45 18.34
C LYS A 29 -21.88 4.04 18.26
N ARG A 30 -21.53 2.78 18.53
CA ARG A 30 -20.14 2.31 18.51
C ARG A 30 -20.00 0.99 17.78
N VAL A 31 -18.97 0.89 16.96
CA VAL A 31 -18.58 -0.34 16.27
C VAL A 31 -17.20 -0.77 16.74
N THR A 32 -17.09 -2.03 17.12
CA THR A 32 -15.81 -2.67 17.42
C THR A 32 -15.31 -3.39 16.17
N VAL A 33 -14.09 -3.09 15.77
CA VAL A 33 -13.38 -3.75 14.66
C VAL A 33 -12.14 -4.45 15.20
N LEU A 34 -11.94 -5.71 14.80
CA LEU A 34 -10.73 -6.48 15.07
C LEU A 34 -9.89 -6.56 13.79
N PHE A 35 -8.66 -6.04 13.86
CA PHE A 35 -7.67 -6.10 12.80
C PHE A 35 -6.74 -7.29 13.04
N LEU A 36 -7.06 -8.42 12.41
CA LEU A 36 -6.35 -9.69 12.61
C LEU A 36 -4.89 -9.66 12.12
N ALA A 37 -4.56 -8.80 11.15
CA ALA A 37 -3.19 -8.66 10.64
C ALA A 37 -2.24 -7.98 11.65
N SER A 38 -2.77 -7.09 12.50
CA SER A 38 -2.00 -6.36 13.51
C SER A 38 -2.32 -6.78 14.95
N ASP A 39 -3.22 -7.74 15.14
CA ASP A 39 -3.80 -8.16 16.43
C ASP A 39 -4.32 -6.97 17.27
N GLU A 40 -4.92 -5.98 16.61
CA GLU A 40 -5.44 -4.78 17.27
C GLU A 40 -6.97 -4.73 17.26
N ARG A 41 -7.55 -4.32 18.38
CA ARG A 41 -8.98 -4.00 18.49
C ARG A 41 -9.17 -2.49 18.52
N ARG A 42 -9.94 -1.95 17.58
CA ARG A 42 -10.31 -0.53 17.53
C ARG A 42 -11.81 -0.35 17.70
N MET A 43 -12.18 0.78 18.31
CA MET A 43 -13.56 1.17 18.53
C MET A 43 -13.80 2.51 17.84
N TYR A 44 -14.78 2.54 16.94
CA TYR A 44 -15.15 3.75 16.20
C TYR A 44 -16.57 4.17 16.56
N ALA A 45 -16.86 5.47 16.45
CA ALA A 45 -18.23 5.98 16.54
C ALA A 45 -18.95 5.70 15.22
N SER A 46 -20.09 5.00 15.23
CA SER A 46 -20.79 4.55 14.01
C SER A 46 -21.19 5.70 13.08
N ASP A 47 -21.45 6.89 13.63
CA ASP A 47 -21.95 8.05 12.89
C ASP A 47 -20.88 8.69 11.98
N ASN A 48 -19.59 8.54 12.33
CA ASN A 48 -18.46 9.14 11.60
C ASN A 48 -17.24 8.21 11.56
N ALA A 49 -17.48 6.89 11.50
CA ALA A 49 -16.41 5.92 11.42
C ALA A 49 -15.73 6.06 10.05
N PRO A 50 -14.39 6.25 9.98
CA PRO A 50 -13.65 6.29 8.72
C PRO A 50 -13.47 4.87 8.17
N LEU A 51 -14.52 4.06 8.19
CA LEU A 51 -14.51 2.67 7.78
C LEU A 51 -15.14 2.53 6.40
N THR A 52 -14.56 1.70 5.56
CA THR A 52 -15.15 1.34 4.25
C THR A 52 -15.38 -0.17 4.17
N ARG A 53 -16.59 -0.56 3.75
CA ARG A 53 -16.95 -1.98 3.57
C ARG A 53 -16.15 -2.54 2.41
N VAL A 54 -15.57 -3.71 2.62
CA VAL A 54 -14.85 -4.43 1.58
C VAL A 54 -15.78 -5.44 0.97
N SER A 55 -15.96 -5.34 -0.35
CA SER A 55 -16.69 -6.32 -1.13
C SER A 55 -15.96 -6.56 -2.45
N PHE A 56 -15.80 -7.82 -2.82
CA PHE A 56 -15.28 -8.19 -4.13
C PHE A 56 -16.41 -8.36 -5.14
N THR A 57 -16.05 -8.44 -6.42
CA THR A 57 -16.98 -8.65 -7.52
C THR A 57 -16.64 -9.92 -8.31
N ALA A 58 -17.58 -10.40 -9.11
CA ALA A 58 -17.33 -11.55 -9.98
C ALA A 58 -16.17 -11.24 -10.95
N GLY A 59 -15.19 -12.14 -11.01
CA GLY A 59 -13.95 -11.99 -11.77
C GLY A 59 -12.74 -11.60 -10.91
N ASP A 60 -12.94 -11.13 -9.68
CA ASP A 60 -11.83 -10.82 -8.77
C ASP A 60 -11.14 -12.09 -8.27
N ILE A 61 -9.83 -11.99 -8.05
CA ILE A 61 -9.04 -13.03 -7.41
C ILE A 61 -8.89 -12.64 -5.95
N ILE A 62 -9.45 -13.47 -5.07
CA ILE A 62 -9.39 -13.33 -3.62
C ILE A 62 -8.53 -14.44 -3.02
N GLU A 63 -8.14 -14.27 -1.77
CA GLU A 63 -7.32 -15.21 -1.03
C GLU A 63 -8.03 -15.58 0.27
N SER A 64 -8.14 -16.87 0.55
CA SER A 64 -8.67 -17.37 1.83
C SER A 64 -7.64 -17.21 2.95
N ILE A 65 -8.07 -17.41 4.19
CA ILE A 65 -7.19 -17.46 5.37
C ILE A 65 -6.09 -18.52 5.24
N ASP A 66 -6.34 -19.58 4.47
CA ASP A 66 -5.40 -20.66 4.16
C ASP A 66 -4.46 -20.33 2.98
N GLU A 67 -4.41 -19.06 2.55
CA GLU A 67 -3.60 -18.59 1.42
C GLU A 67 -3.96 -19.24 0.07
N GLU A 68 -5.17 -19.78 -0.06
CA GLU A 68 -5.65 -20.32 -1.33
C GLU A 68 -6.21 -19.20 -2.20
N LYS A 69 -5.69 -19.09 -3.43
CA LYS A 69 -6.18 -18.14 -4.43
C LYS A 69 -7.41 -18.69 -5.13
N LEU A 70 -8.49 -17.93 -5.01
CA LEU A 70 -9.82 -18.28 -5.47
C LEU A 70 -10.35 -17.20 -6.42
N THR A 71 -11.01 -17.59 -7.51
CA THR A 71 -11.62 -16.64 -8.45
C THR A 71 -13.11 -16.52 -8.16
N VAL A 72 -13.59 -15.32 -7.84
CA VAL A 72 -15.01 -15.08 -7.52
C VAL A 72 -15.85 -15.26 -8.80
N THR A 73 -16.90 -16.08 -8.70
CA THR A 73 -17.84 -16.34 -9.80
C THR A 73 -19.17 -15.62 -9.56
N ARG A 74 -19.68 -15.68 -8.33
CA ARG A 74 -20.90 -14.97 -7.92
C ARG A 74 -20.88 -14.68 -6.41
N LEU A 75 -21.78 -13.81 -5.98
CA LEU A 75 -21.95 -13.42 -4.59
C LEU A 75 -23.34 -13.79 -4.11
N ILE A 76 -23.44 -14.24 -2.87
CA ILE A 76 -24.70 -14.52 -2.18
C ILE A 76 -24.71 -13.62 -0.94
N GLU A 77 -25.67 -12.70 -0.84
CA GLU A 77 -25.82 -11.84 0.33
C GLU A 77 -27.05 -12.29 1.13
N GLU A 78 -26.82 -12.73 2.36
CA GLU A 78 -27.87 -13.16 3.30
C GLU A 78 -27.64 -12.48 4.65
N GLY A 79 -28.68 -11.83 5.18
CA GLY A 79 -28.58 -11.12 6.45
C GLY A 79 -27.53 -10.00 6.48
N GLY A 80 -27.15 -9.47 5.31
CA GLY A 80 -26.12 -8.44 5.15
C GLY A 80 -24.68 -8.94 5.31
N LEU A 81 -24.47 -10.26 5.27
CA LEU A 81 -23.16 -10.92 5.15
C LEU A 81 -23.01 -11.50 3.74
N ILE A 82 -21.78 -11.49 3.21
CA ILE A 82 -21.49 -11.96 1.86
C ILE A 82 -20.83 -13.34 1.92
N THR A 83 -21.38 -14.30 1.19
CA THR A 83 -20.72 -15.56 0.85
C THR A 83 -20.27 -15.50 -0.61
N TYR A 84 -18.96 -15.62 -0.83
CA TYR A 84 -18.37 -15.66 -2.15
C TYR A 84 -18.42 -17.08 -2.69
N VAL A 85 -19.00 -17.24 -3.87
CA VAL A 85 -18.92 -18.49 -4.62
C VAL A 85 -17.72 -18.37 -5.55
N CYS A 86 -16.69 -19.15 -5.27
CA CYS A 86 -15.43 -19.06 -5.96
C CYS A 86 -15.06 -20.35 -6.67
N ARG A 87 -14.08 -20.25 -7.57
CA ARG A 87 -13.47 -21.38 -8.24
C ARG A 87 -12.00 -21.47 -7.85
N ASN A 88 -11.57 -22.65 -7.39
CA ASN A 88 -10.16 -22.90 -7.12
C ASN A 88 -9.37 -23.17 -8.41
N LYS A 89 -8.03 -23.31 -8.30
CA LYS A 89 -7.16 -23.65 -9.43
C LYS A 89 -7.54 -24.97 -10.12
N SER A 90 -8.16 -25.88 -9.38
CA SER A 90 -8.65 -27.19 -9.83
C SER A 90 -9.98 -27.09 -10.60
N GLY A 91 -10.61 -25.92 -10.65
CA GLY A 91 -11.90 -25.71 -11.30
C GLY A 91 -13.12 -26.08 -10.44
N GLN A 92 -12.92 -26.49 -9.19
CA GLN A 92 -13.99 -26.82 -8.23
C GLN A 92 -14.60 -25.55 -7.64
N GLU A 93 -15.91 -25.60 -7.42
CA GLU A 93 -16.66 -24.54 -6.75
C GLU A 93 -16.45 -24.65 -5.24
N VAL A 94 -16.04 -23.55 -4.62
CA VAL A 94 -15.80 -23.42 -3.18
C VAL A 94 -16.60 -22.23 -2.69
N LEU A 95 -17.29 -22.40 -1.56
CA LEU A 95 -17.96 -21.31 -0.86
C LEU A 95 -16.98 -20.74 0.15
N LEU A 96 -16.75 -19.43 0.10
CA LEU A 96 -15.90 -18.71 1.03
C LEU A 96 -16.74 -17.64 1.74
N GLU A 97 -16.85 -17.73 3.05
CA GLU A 97 -17.54 -16.69 3.83
C GLU A 97 -16.68 -15.42 3.95
N GLU A 98 -17.30 -14.25 4.09
CA GLU A 98 -16.58 -12.97 4.24
C GLU A 98 -15.54 -13.01 5.38
N ILE A 99 -15.83 -13.74 6.46
CA ILE A 99 -14.95 -13.90 7.63
C ILE A 99 -13.66 -14.67 7.31
N GLU A 100 -13.70 -15.56 6.32
CA GLU A 100 -12.58 -16.41 5.90
C GLU A 100 -11.66 -15.73 4.89
N LEU A 101 -11.95 -14.49 4.50
CA LEU A 101 -11.06 -13.67 3.68
C LEU A 101 -9.74 -13.42 4.41
N ASN A 102 -8.62 -13.56 3.68
CA ASN A 102 -7.30 -13.29 4.21
C ASN A 102 -7.21 -11.89 4.84
N HIS A 103 -6.60 -11.81 6.01
CA HIS A 103 -6.51 -10.58 6.80
C HIS A 103 -5.44 -9.61 6.27
N HIS A 104 -4.51 -10.10 5.46
CA HIS A 104 -3.41 -9.35 4.88
C HIS A 104 -3.75 -8.73 3.51
N ILE A 105 -5.02 -8.72 3.11
CA ILE A 105 -5.43 -8.09 1.85
C ILE A 105 -5.16 -6.58 1.97
N GLN A 106 -4.17 -6.11 1.23
CA GLN A 106 -3.85 -4.69 1.13
C GLN A 106 -4.57 -4.08 -0.08
N PHE A 107 -5.51 -3.17 0.20
CA PHE A 107 -6.21 -2.39 -0.82
C PHE A 107 -5.34 -1.23 -1.33
N ASN A 108 -4.21 -1.57 -1.94
CA ASN A 108 -3.21 -0.58 -2.37
C ASN A 108 -3.37 -0.17 -3.83
N LYS A 109 -4.28 -0.81 -4.60
CA LYS A 109 -4.46 -0.43 -5.99
C LYS A 109 -5.24 0.89 -6.06
N PRO A 110 -4.76 1.89 -6.82
CA PRO A 110 -5.42 3.19 -6.92
C PRO A 110 -6.83 3.08 -7.50
N GLN A 111 -7.10 2.08 -8.32
CA GLN A 111 -8.43 1.80 -8.87
C GLN A 111 -9.43 1.38 -7.79
N ASP A 112 -9.03 0.55 -6.83
CA ASP A 112 -9.88 0.05 -5.75
C ASP A 112 -10.20 1.21 -4.79
N ARG A 113 -9.20 2.07 -4.51
CA ARG A 113 -9.38 3.31 -3.75
C ARG A 113 -10.34 4.28 -4.45
N LEU A 114 -10.27 4.41 -5.77
CA LEU A 114 -11.19 5.25 -6.54
C LEU A 114 -12.63 4.73 -6.48
N PHE A 115 -12.86 3.42 -6.66
CA PHE A 115 -14.20 2.82 -6.62
C PHE A 115 -14.82 2.84 -5.23
N THR A 116 -14.01 2.82 -4.18
CA THR A 116 -14.44 2.98 -2.79
C THR A 116 -14.63 4.44 -2.37
N GLY A 117 -14.45 5.40 -3.29
CA GLY A 117 -14.60 6.83 -3.01
C GLY A 117 -13.46 7.43 -2.17
N GLN A 118 -12.37 6.70 -1.97
CA GLN A 118 -11.15 7.19 -1.31
C GLN A 118 -10.33 8.03 -2.28
N ILE A 119 -10.65 9.33 -2.35
CA ILE A 119 -9.97 10.27 -3.22
C ILE A 119 -9.02 11.13 -2.38
N ASP A 120 -7.72 11.00 -2.65
CA ASP A 120 -6.72 11.89 -2.05
C ASP A 120 -6.85 13.31 -2.65
N PRO A 121 -6.59 14.39 -1.88
CA PRO A 121 -6.61 15.74 -2.42
C PRO A 121 -5.65 15.90 -3.62
N SER A 122 -6.10 16.62 -4.65
CA SER A 122 -5.34 16.87 -5.88
C SER A 122 -3.89 17.33 -5.69
N PRO A 123 -3.56 18.23 -4.73
CA PRO A 123 -2.17 18.64 -4.48
C PRO A 123 -1.22 17.49 -4.14
N TRP A 124 -1.69 16.46 -3.43
CA TRP A 124 -0.86 15.31 -3.06
C TRP A 124 -0.54 14.42 -4.26
N PHE A 125 -1.52 14.21 -5.14
CA PHE A 125 -1.31 13.52 -6.40
C PHE A 125 -0.27 14.24 -7.26
N LEU A 126 -0.44 15.56 -7.43
CA LEU A 126 0.49 16.39 -8.21
C LEU A 126 1.90 16.37 -7.61
N LEU A 127 2.03 16.51 -6.28
CA LEU A 127 3.32 16.46 -5.59
C LEU A 127 4.00 15.09 -5.78
N ARG A 128 3.24 13.99 -5.63
CA ARG A 128 3.77 12.65 -5.87
C ARG A 128 4.28 12.56 -7.31
N TYR A 129 3.46 12.88 -8.30
CA TYR A 129 3.83 12.83 -9.71
C TYR A 129 5.08 13.67 -10.02
N GLN A 130 5.12 14.93 -9.56
CA GLN A 130 6.26 15.82 -9.76
C GLN A 130 7.52 15.29 -9.08
N THR A 131 7.41 14.77 -7.86
CA THR A 131 8.54 14.14 -7.15
C THR A 131 9.14 13.01 -7.97
N TRP A 132 8.31 12.14 -8.54
CA TRP A 132 8.78 11.04 -9.40
C TRP A 132 9.52 11.54 -10.65
N LEU A 133 8.97 12.54 -11.34
CA LEU A 133 9.65 13.16 -12.49
C LEU A 133 11.01 13.77 -12.12
N ARG A 134 11.09 14.47 -10.98
CA ARG A 134 12.34 15.07 -10.51
C ARG A 134 13.36 14.02 -10.09
N LEU A 135 12.94 12.96 -9.41
CA LEU A 135 13.81 11.85 -9.04
C LEU A 135 14.36 11.15 -10.29
N GLN A 136 13.52 10.88 -11.29
CA GLN A 136 13.96 10.31 -12.56
C GLN A 136 15.04 11.19 -13.22
N GLN A 137 14.79 12.49 -13.32
CA GLN A 137 15.74 13.44 -13.90
C GLN A 137 17.08 13.46 -13.14
N LEU A 138 17.03 13.48 -11.80
CA LEU A 138 18.22 13.46 -10.95
C LEU A 138 18.99 12.15 -11.05
N GLN A 139 18.28 11.01 -11.16
CA GLN A 139 18.91 9.70 -11.28
C GLN A 139 19.67 9.52 -12.59
N GLN A 140 19.22 10.15 -13.66
CA GLN A 140 19.85 10.13 -14.98
C GLN A 140 20.96 11.17 -15.14
N SER A 141 21.13 12.07 -14.15
CA SER A 141 22.14 13.12 -14.22
C SER A 141 23.56 12.53 -14.21
N PRO A 142 24.44 12.93 -15.14
CA PRO A 142 25.83 12.45 -15.20
C PRO A 142 26.68 12.93 -14.01
N VAL A 143 26.19 13.92 -13.26
CA VAL A 143 26.86 14.48 -12.07
C VAL A 143 26.18 14.02 -10.76
N LYS A 144 25.32 13.01 -10.84
CA LYS A 144 24.68 12.42 -9.65
C LYS A 144 25.76 11.96 -8.66
N GLY A 145 25.61 12.35 -7.40
CA GLY A 145 26.60 12.08 -6.34
C GLY A 145 27.67 13.17 -6.18
N LEU A 146 27.86 14.05 -7.16
CA LEU A 146 28.82 15.16 -7.09
C LEU A 146 28.16 16.50 -6.71
N LEU A 147 26.82 16.58 -6.75
CA LEU A 147 26.06 17.81 -6.48
C LEU A 147 25.86 18.14 -4.99
N GLY A 148 26.05 17.17 -4.09
CA GLY A 148 25.76 17.33 -2.66
C GLY A 148 26.93 17.86 -1.81
N GLY A 149 28.13 17.91 -2.38
CA GLY A 149 29.33 18.38 -1.68
C GLY A 149 29.28 19.88 -1.43
N ARG A 150 29.56 20.31 -0.19
CA ARG A 150 29.75 21.74 0.13
C ARG A 150 31.17 22.17 -0.21
N THR A 151 31.53 22.09 -1.48
CA THR A 151 32.87 22.41 -2.00
C THR A 151 32.77 23.42 -3.14
N SER A 152 33.86 24.14 -3.40
CA SER A 152 33.96 24.98 -4.60
C SER A 152 34.02 24.10 -5.85
N LEU A 153 33.56 24.62 -6.98
CA LEU A 153 33.62 23.93 -8.27
C LEU A 153 35.04 24.02 -8.87
N ILE A 154 35.97 23.27 -8.28
CA ILE A 154 37.37 23.23 -8.72
C ILE A 154 37.53 22.14 -9.79
N PRO A 155 37.91 22.48 -11.04
CA PRO A 155 37.87 21.53 -12.16
C PRO A 155 38.67 20.24 -11.95
N HIS A 156 39.89 20.31 -11.38
CA HIS A 156 40.71 19.11 -11.18
C HIS A 156 40.12 18.19 -10.10
N GLN A 157 39.59 18.75 -9.00
CA GLN A 157 38.93 17.98 -7.94
C GLN A 157 37.68 17.25 -8.47
N LEU A 158 36.86 17.96 -9.27
CA LEU A 158 35.67 17.37 -9.89
C LEU A 158 36.03 16.27 -10.89
N TYR A 159 37.10 16.46 -11.67
CA TYR A 159 37.60 15.46 -12.61
C TYR A 159 38.04 14.19 -11.88
N ILE A 160 38.84 14.33 -10.82
CA ILE A 160 39.28 13.20 -10.00
C ILE A 160 38.08 12.47 -9.38
N ALA A 161 37.13 13.21 -8.80
CA ALA A 161 35.93 12.62 -8.20
C ALA A 161 35.08 11.84 -9.23
N HIS A 162 34.90 12.40 -10.43
CA HIS A 162 34.18 11.75 -11.53
C HIS A 162 34.87 10.46 -12.00
N GLU A 163 36.17 10.52 -12.28
CA GLU A 163 36.98 9.37 -12.69
C GLU A 163 37.03 8.26 -11.64
N SER A 164 37.06 8.65 -10.37
CA SER A 164 37.09 7.71 -9.23
C SER A 164 35.75 7.01 -9.05
N ALA A 165 34.65 7.77 -9.08
CA ALA A 165 33.31 7.28 -8.82
C ALA A 165 32.76 6.36 -9.92
N ASN A 166 33.22 6.53 -11.17
CA ASN A 166 32.76 5.72 -12.31
C ASN A 166 33.47 4.35 -12.44
N ARG A 167 34.39 4.01 -11.54
CA ARG A 167 35.08 2.71 -11.54
C ARG A 167 34.35 1.73 -10.62
N SER A 168 34.22 0.48 -11.06
CA SER A 168 33.59 -0.58 -10.25
C SER A 168 34.35 -0.91 -8.96
N ALA A 169 35.66 -0.73 -8.94
CA ALA A 169 36.53 -0.99 -7.79
C ALA A 169 37.72 -0.02 -7.80
N PRO A 170 37.53 1.24 -7.38
CA PRO A 170 38.55 2.27 -7.48
C PRO A 170 39.74 1.96 -6.54
N ARG A 171 40.95 1.92 -7.11
CA ARG A 171 42.23 1.90 -6.40
C ARG A 171 43.03 3.11 -6.87
N ILE A 172 43.18 4.11 -6.02
CA ILE A 172 43.67 5.44 -6.40
C ILE A 172 44.64 5.92 -5.33
N MET A 173 45.77 6.47 -5.75
CA MET A 173 46.70 7.21 -4.91
C MET A 173 46.58 8.68 -5.29
N LEU A 174 46.10 9.51 -4.35
CA LEU A 174 46.06 10.96 -4.51
C LEU A 174 47.39 11.54 -3.99
N ALA A 175 48.09 12.27 -4.84
CA ALA A 175 49.40 12.86 -4.54
C ALA A 175 49.39 14.36 -4.89
N ASP A 176 48.26 15.02 -4.63
CA ASP A 176 48.10 16.44 -4.87
C ASP A 176 48.91 17.26 -3.85
N GLU A 177 49.34 18.45 -4.26
CA GLU A 177 50.05 19.37 -3.38
C GLU A 177 49.20 19.78 -2.16
N VAL A 178 49.88 20.17 -1.07
CA VAL A 178 49.22 20.53 0.18
C VAL A 178 48.23 21.69 -0.04
N GLY A 179 46.97 21.48 0.33
CA GLY A 179 45.89 22.47 0.20
C GLY A 179 45.08 22.40 -1.09
N LEU A 180 45.32 21.42 -1.96
CA LEU A 180 44.54 21.19 -3.19
C LEU A 180 43.35 20.22 -3.02
N GLY A 181 43.07 19.77 -1.80
CA GLY A 181 41.96 18.88 -1.44
C GLY A 181 40.71 19.60 -0.93
#